data_AF-A0A952ZEK7-F1
#
_entry.id   AF-A0A952ZEK7-F1
#
_cell.length_a   1.000
_cell.length_b   1.000
_cell.length_c   1.000
_cell.angle_alpha   90.00
_cell.angle_beta   90.00
_cell.angle_gamma   90.00
#
_symmetry.space_group_name_H-M   'P 1'
#
loop_
_entity.id
_entity.type
_entity.pdbx_description
1 polymer ?
#
loop_
_entity_poly.entity_id
_entity_poly.type
_entity_poly.pdbx_seq_one_letter_code
_entity_poly.pdbx_strand_id
1 'polypeptide(L)' 'MKQPPRLTAAAASAGLSKSRWVAQLIRRYPGDEWPPDCRELAGAFPDFPLRDTASDAALPPDTARLGF' A
#
# COMPACT_ATOMS: atom_id res chain seq x y z
N MET A 1 -8.55 24.73 12.98
CA MET A 1 -9.02 23.34 13.19
C MET A 1 -8.32 22.44 12.17
N LYS A 2 -7.54 21.43 12.60
CA LYS A 2 -6.90 20.48 11.65
C LYS A 2 -7.97 19.55 11.09
N GLN A 3 -8.10 19.48 9.77
CA GLN A 3 -9.04 18.59 9.11
C GLN A 3 -8.59 17.13 9.33
N PRO A 4 -9.50 16.21 9.73
CA PRO A 4 -9.13 14.82 9.94
C PRO A 4 -8.69 14.19 8.62
N PRO A 5 -7.69 13.28 8.63
CA PRO A 5 -7.25 12.60 7.42
C PRO A 5 -8.44 11.89 6.76
N ARG A 6 -8.55 12.00 5.43
CA ARG A 6 -9.76 11.63 4.64
C ARG A 6 -10.32 10.24 4.99
N LEU A 7 -9.44 9.28 5.26
CA LEU A 7 -9.79 7.93 5.70
C LEU A 7 -10.57 7.89 7.02
N THR A 8 -10.21 8.73 7.99
CA THR A 8 -10.90 8.78 9.30
C THR A 8 -12.30 9.36 9.16
N ALA A 9 -12.44 10.43 8.36
CA ALA A 9 -13.74 11.03 8.08
C ALA A 9 -14.66 10.05 7.33
N ALA A 10 -14.15 9.36 6.31
CA ALA A 10 -14.92 8.41 5.52
C ALA A 10 -15.33 7.15 6.31
N ALA A 11 -14.45 6.64 7.18
CA ALA A 11 -14.78 5.52 8.07
C ALA A 11 -15.85 5.93 9.10
N ALA A 12 -15.72 7.12 9.69
CA ALA A 12 -16.69 7.65 10.64
C ALA A 12 -18.07 7.88 10.00
N SER A 13 -18.14 8.47 8.80
CA SER A 13 -19.41 8.65 8.09
C SER A 13 -20.08 7.33 7.70
N ALA A 14 -19.29 6.28 7.51
CA ALA A 14 -19.81 4.93 7.23
C ALA A 14 -20.16 4.14 8.50
N GLY A 15 -19.91 4.67 9.71
CA GLY A 15 -20.11 3.93 10.97
C GLY A 15 -19.20 2.71 11.12
N LEU A 16 -18.05 2.69 10.42
CA LEU A 16 -17.13 1.56 10.39
C LEU A 16 -15.80 1.93 11.06
N SER A 17 -15.12 0.92 11.61
CA SER A 17 -13.71 1.08 11.95
C SER A 17 -12.89 1.33 10.69
N LYS A 18 -11.76 2.03 10.83
CA LYS A 18 -10.83 2.33 9.72
C LYS A 18 -10.46 1.08 8.92
N SER A 19 -10.09 0.01 9.61
CA SER A 19 -9.66 -1.26 9.01
C SER A 19 -10.80 -1.92 8.23
N ARG A 20 -12.03 -1.92 8.79
CA ARG A 20 -13.21 -2.50 8.14
C ARG A 20 -13.66 -1.69 6.93
N TRP A 21 -13.54 -0.36 7.01
CA TRP A 21 -13.82 0.53 5.90
C TRP A 21 -12.85 0.30 4.74
N VAL A 22 -11.54 0.21 5.01
CA VAL A 22 -10.52 -0.10 4.00
C VAL A 22 -10.75 -1.48 3.38
N ALA A 23 -11.01 -2.51 4.19
CA ALA A 23 -11.26 -3.86 3.68
C ALA A 23 -12.49 -3.91 2.76
N GLN A 24 -13.57 -3.17 3.06
CA GLN A 24 -14.71 -3.06 2.15
C GLN A 24 -14.36 -2.32 0.87
N LEU A 25 -13.56 -1.25 0.95
CA LEU A 25 -13.13 -0.49 -0.22
C LEU A 25 -12.35 -1.38 -1.19
N ILE A 26 -11.38 -2.15 -0.68
CA ILE A 26 -10.59 -3.10 -1.48
C ILE A 26 -11.48 -4.16 -2.12
N ARG A 27 -12.44 -4.72 -1.37
CA ARG A 27 -13.38 -5.74 -1.89
C ARG A 27 -14.35 -5.19 -2.93
N ARG A 28 -14.70 -3.90 -2.86
CA ARG A 28 -15.65 -3.25 -3.78
C ARG A 28 -14.99 -2.82 -5.09
N TYR A 29 -13.69 -2.53 -5.06
CA TYR A 29 -12.92 -2.12 -6.23
C TYR A 29 -11.70 -3.01 -6.46
N PRO A 30 -11.88 -4.32 -6.72
CA PRO A 30 -10.82 -5.11 -7.33
C PRO A 30 -10.70 -4.64 -8.79
N GLY A 31 -9.81 -3.69 -9.04
CA GLY A 31 -9.36 -3.41 -10.40
C GLY A 31 -8.34 -4.47 -10.80
N ASP A 32 -8.55 -5.12 -11.93
CA ASP A 32 -7.50 -5.98 -12.55
C ASP A 32 -6.27 -5.14 -12.94
N GLU A 33 -6.44 -3.82 -13.00
CA GLU A 33 -5.41 -2.85 -13.34
C GLU A 33 -5.19 -1.85 -12.21
N TRP A 34 -3.92 -1.49 -12.01
CA TRP A 34 -3.53 -0.46 -11.06
C TRP A 34 -4.05 0.92 -11.51
N PRO A 35 -4.44 1.80 -10.56
CA PRO A 35 -4.80 3.19 -10.89
C PRO A 35 -3.69 3.89 -11.69
N PRO A 36 -4.03 4.83 -12.59
CA PRO A 36 -3.05 5.58 -13.38
C PRO A 36 -1.92 6.19 -12.53
N ASP A 37 -2.25 6.87 -11.44
CA ASP A 37 -1.27 7.45 -10.50
C ASP A 37 -0.28 6.41 -9.96
N CYS A 38 -0.75 5.17 -9.71
CA CYS A 38 0.12 4.08 -9.26
C CYS A 38 1.03 3.58 -10.37
N ARG A 39 0.58 3.58 -11.64
CA ARG A 39 1.41 3.24 -12.79
C ARG A 39 2.45 4.31 -13.08
N GLU A 40 2.08 5.58 -12.96
CA GLU A 40 2.99 6.72 -13.16
C GLU A 40 4.09 6.77 -12.11
N LEU A 41 3.82 6.30 -10.89
CA LEU A 41 4.84 6.17 -9.84
C LEU A 41 5.92 5.12 -10.16
N ALA A 42 5.66 4.16 -11.05
CA ALA A 42 6.65 3.16 -11.42
C ALA A 42 7.83 3.83 -12.15
N GLY A 43 9.00 3.81 -11.53
CA GLY A 43 10.20 4.47 -12.08
C GLY A 43 10.25 5.99 -11.86
N ALA A 44 9.28 6.59 -11.16
CA ALA A 44 9.28 8.03 -10.86
C ALA A 44 10.34 8.46 -9.83
N PHE A 45 11.09 7.51 -9.27
CA PHE A 45 12.13 7.76 -8.28
C PHE A 45 13.52 7.64 -8.94
N PRO A 46 14.07 8.74 -9.50
CA PRO A 46 15.33 8.70 -10.25
C PRO A 46 16.53 8.31 -9.36
N ASP A 47 16.49 8.70 -8.08
CA ASP A 47 17.53 8.37 -7.10
C ASP A 47 17.20 7.10 -6.30
N PHE A 48 16.23 6.30 -6.75
CA PHE A 48 15.94 5.03 -6.08
C PHE A 48 17.18 4.15 -6.19
N PRO A 49 17.68 3.60 -5.08
CA PRO A 49 18.86 2.75 -5.11
C PRO A 49 18.50 1.44 -5.81
N LEU A 50 18.67 1.41 -7.14
CA LEU A 50 18.69 0.16 -7.89
C LEU A 50 19.83 -0.67 -7.29
N ARG A 51 19.54 -1.90 -6.87
CA ARG A 51 20.57 -2.77 -6.30
C ARG A 51 21.69 -2.92 -7.33
N ASP A 52 22.85 -2.36 -7.01
CA ASP A 52 24.05 -2.63 -7.78
C ASP A 52 24.37 -4.12 -7.65
N THR A 53 24.86 -4.76 -8.71
CA THR A 53 25.25 -6.18 -8.71
C THR A 53 26.30 -6.50 -7.63
N ALA A 54 26.95 -5.48 -7.07
CA ALA A 54 27.91 -5.58 -5.96
C ALA A 54 27.27 -5.71 -4.56
N SER A 55 25.95 -5.57 -4.41
CA SER A 55 25.25 -5.84 -3.15
C SER A 55 24.96 -7.34 -3.00
N ASP A 56 26.02 -8.14 -2.99
CA ASP A 56 26.03 -9.58 -2.69
C ASP A 56 25.77 -9.88 -1.19
N ALA A 57 25.32 -8.89 -0.43
CA ALA A 57 24.79 -9.14 0.89
C ALA A 57 23.58 -10.05 0.74
N ALA A 58 23.71 -11.29 1.22
CA ALA A 58 22.64 -12.27 1.27
C ALA A 58 21.41 -11.59 1.84
N LEU A 59 20.34 -11.53 1.04
CA LEU A 59 19.05 -11.09 1.56
C LEU A 59 18.74 -11.95 2.78
N PRO A 60 18.21 -11.36 3.87
CA PRO A 60 17.73 -12.16 4.98
C PRO A 60 16.75 -13.21 4.44
N PRO A 61 16.77 -14.44 4.98
CA PRO A 61 15.86 -15.47 4.54
C PRO A 61 14.42 -14.97 4.68
N ASP A 62 13.58 -15.33 3.70
CA ASP A 62 12.15 -15.02 3.75
C ASP A 62 11.58 -15.43 5.10
N THR A 63 10.90 -14.50 5.75
CA THR A 63 10.22 -14.81 7.02
C THR A 63 9.14 -15.84 6.72
N ALA A 64 9.18 -16.98 7.43
CA ALA A 64 8.21 -18.04 7.24
C ALA A 64 6.79 -17.47 7.39
N ARG A 65 5.93 -17.74 6.40
CA ARG A 65 4.50 -17.42 6.52
C ARG A 65 3.96 -18.23 7.70
N LEU A 66 3.67 -17.54 8.81
CA LEU A 66 2.94 -18.14 9.92
C LEU A 66 1.54 -18.46 9.39
N GLY A 67 1.21 -19.75 9.34
CA GLY A 67 -0.15 -20.20 9.05
C GLY A 67 -1.13 -19.62 10.07
N PHE A 68 -2.38 -19.45 9.65
CA PHE A 68 -3.48 -19.03 10.52
C PHE A 68 -4.18 -20.24 11.13
#